data_AF-A0A191HWY6-F1
#
_entry.id   AF-A0A191HWY6-F1
#
_cell.length_a   1.000
_cell.length_b   1.000
_cell.length_c   1.000
_cell.angle_alpha   90.00
_cell.angle_beta   90.00
_cell.angle_gamma   90.00
#
_symmetry.space_group_name_H-M   'P 1'
#
loop_
_entity.id
_entity.type
_entity.pdbx_description
1 polymer ?
#
loop_
_entity_poly.entity_id
_entity_poly.type
_entity_poly.pdbx_seq_one_letter_code
_entity_poly.pdbx_strand_id
1 'polypeptide(L)' 'MPCYVNRGLFCYLQGFKNYIHLGFPKGKALQELDFLKILSGSGKSVRHVKITVLEDVNKEALQNLIKKAMTLQ' A
#
# COMPACT_ATOMS: atom_id res chain seq x y z
N MET A 1 -14.25 0.73 -4.62
CA MET A 1 -12.85 0.41 -4.25
C MET A 1 -12.22 -0.30 -5.44
N PRO A 2 -11.36 0.36 -6.23
CA PRO A 2 -10.55 -0.31 -7.24
C PRO A 2 -9.60 -1.34 -6.60
N CYS A 3 -9.52 -2.54 -7.18
CA CYS A 3 -8.65 -3.62 -6.74
C CYS A 3 -7.66 -3.97 -7.85
N TYR A 4 -6.40 -4.20 -7.49
CA TYR A 4 -5.34 -4.55 -8.43
C TYR A 4 -4.84 -5.97 -8.13
N VAL A 5 -4.90 -6.82 -9.15
CA VAL A 5 -4.68 -8.25 -9.04
C VAL A 5 -3.54 -8.65 -9.97
N ASN A 6 -2.58 -9.42 -9.45
CA ASN A 6 -1.55 -10.10 -10.20
C ASN A 6 -1.25 -11.42 -9.47
N ARG A 7 -1.73 -12.53 -10.01
CA ARG A 7 -1.69 -13.85 -9.34
C ARG A 7 -2.29 -13.84 -7.91
N GLY A 8 -3.17 -12.88 -7.64
CA GLY A 8 -3.72 -12.58 -6.31
C GLY A 8 -3.88 -11.07 -6.08
N LEU A 9 -4.70 -10.69 -5.10
CA LEU A 9 -4.90 -9.28 -4.73
C LEU A 9 -3.63 -8.76 -4.05
N PHE A 10 -2.94 -7.80 -4.70
CA PHE A 10 -1.72 -7.22 -4.14
C PHE A 10 -1.94 -5.82 -3.55
N CYS A 11 -2.85 -5.02 -4.13
CA CYS A 11 -3.27 -3.76 -3.50
C CYS A 11 -4.68 -3.31 -3.93
N TYR A 12 -5.23 -2.33 -3.22
CA TYR A 12 -6.53 -1.73 -3.50
C TYR A 12 -6.56 -0.26 -3.10
N LEU A 13 -7.44 0.52 -3.72
CA LEU A 13 -7.69 1.92 -3.37
C LEU A 13 -9.04 2.06 -2.65
N GLN A 14 -9.00 2.44 -1.38
CA GLN A 14 -10.19 2.75 -0.59
C GLN A 14 -10.29 4.26 -0.38
N GLY A 15 -11.35 4.87 -0.89
CA GLY A 15 -11.66 6.27 -0.67
C GLY A 15 -12.30 6.50 0.70
N PHE A 16 -11.92 7.59 1.34
CA PHE A 16 -12.54 8.17 2.53
C PHE A 16 -12.86 9.65 2.26
N LYS A 17 -13.55 10.31 3.20
CA LYS A 17 -14.02 11.70 3.03
C LYS A 17 -12.92 12.67 2.57
N ASN A 18 -11.71 12.57 3.14
CA ASN A 18 -10.62 13.54 2.93
C ASN A 18 -9.29 12.89 2.51
N TYR A 19 -9.26 11.59 2.30
CA TYR A 19 -8.01 10.88 1.98
C TYR A 19 -8.33 9.56 1.27
N ILE A 20 -7.30 8.98 0.67
CA ILE A 20 -7.36 7.65 0.05
C ILE A 20 -6.36 6.75 0.77
N HIS A 21 -6.74 5.49 0.97
CA HIS A 21 -5.81 4.44 1.35
C HIS A 21 -5.43 3.62 0.14
N LEU A 22 -4.13 3.53 -0.13
CA LEU A 22 -3.59 2.42 -0.92
C LEU A 22 -3.28 1.28 0.04
N GLY A 23 -4.17 0.30 0.11
CA GLY A 23 -4.09 -0.82 1.03
C GLY A 23 -3.40 -2.05 0.43
N PHE A 24 -2.67 -2.79 1.27
CA PHE A 24 -1.93 -4.00 0.93
C PHE A 24 -2.37 -5.16 1.83
N PRO A 25 -3.04 -6.21 1.31
CA PRO A 25 -3.50 -7.34 2.11
C PRO A 25 -2.39 -8.06 2.86
N LYS A 26 -1.21 -8.17 2.23
CA LYS A 26 0.01 -8.76 2.81
C LYS A 26 0.93 -7.70 3.42
N GLY A 27 0.33 -6.65 3.98
CA GLY A 27 1.03 -5.50 4.52
C GLY A 27 2.08 -5.85 5.57
N LYS A 28 1.86 -6.86 6.41
CA LYS A 28 2.86 -7.30 7.41
C LYS A 28 4.16 -7.78 6.75
N ALA A 29 4.07 -8.64 5.73
CA ALA A 29 5.26 -9.11 4.99
C ALA A 29 5.90 -7.98 4.17
N LEU A 30 5.08 -7.08 3.63
CA LEU A 30 5.54 -5.92 2.89
C LEU A 30 6.26 -4.89 3.76
N GLN A 31 5.87 -4.75 5.02
CA GLN A 31 6.47 -3.80 5.98
C GLN A 31 7.93 -4.11 6.25
N GLU A 32 8.33 -5.39 6.27
CA GLU A 32 9.75 -5.79 6.39
C GLU A 32 10.60 -5.33 5.19
N LEU A 33 9.95 -5.04 4.05
CA LEU A 33 10.59 -4.56 2.83
C LEU A 33 10.45 -3.04 2.66
N ASP A 34 9.79 -2.34 3.58
CA ASP A 34 9.52 -0.91 3.52
C ASP A 34 10.58 -0.10 4.30
N PHE A 35 11.74 0.08 3.68
CA PHE A 35 12.86 0.84 4.26
C PHE A 35 12.54 2.31 4.54
N LEU A 36 11.62 2.90 3.77
CA LEU A 36 11.20 4.29 3.92
C LEU A 36 10.06 4.46 4.92
N LYS A 37 9.55 3.36 5.49
CA LYS A 37 8.51 3.33 6.53
C LYS A 37 7.28 4.17 6.17
N ILE A 38 6.87 4.12 4.90
CA ILE A 38 5.69 4.82 4.40
C ILE A 38 4.38 4.05 4.69
N LEU A 39 4.49 2.77 5.02
CA LEU A 39 3.36 1.93 5.42
C LEU A 39 2.88 2.26 6.84
N SER A 40 1.57 2.38 6.96
CA SER A 40 0.84 2.63 8.20
C SER A 40 -0.18 1.52 8.48
N GLY A 41 -0.64 1.48 9.73
CA GLY A 41 -1.69 0.58 10.22
C GLY A 41 -1.19 -0.48 11.20
N SER A 42 -2.00 -0.77 12.20
CA SER A 42 -1.73 -1.74 13.27
C SER A 42 -2.58 -3.01 13.19
N GLY A 43 -3.34 -3.18 12.09
CA GLY A 43 -4.17 -4.36 11.87
C GLY A 43 -3.36 -5.66 11.78
N LYS A 44 -4.07 -6.81 11.81
CA LYS A 44 -3.44 -8.15 11.84
C LYS A 44 -2.53 -8.43 10.62
N SER A 45 -2.98 -8.07 9.43
CA SER A 45 -2.29 -8.38 8.17
C SER A 45 -2.11 -7.16 7.26
N VAL A 46 -3.10 -6.26 7.22
CA VAL A 46 -3.15 -5.13 6.30
C VAL A 46 -2.25 -3.98 6.76
N ARG A 47 -1.58 -3.38 5.79
CA ARG A 47 -0.94 -2.06 5.89
C ARG A 47 -1.43 -1.18 4.75
N HIS A 48 -1.26 0.12 4.88
CA HIS A 48 -1.68 1.08 3.85
C HIS A 48 -0.76 2.27 3.78
N VAL A 49 -0.74 2.93 2.63
CA VAL A 49 -0.25 4.31 2.51
C VAL A 49 -1.47 5.23 2.52
N LYS A 50 -1.49 6.19 3.44
CA LYS A 50 -2.52 7.23 3.48
C LYS A 50 -2.09 8.39 2.58
N ILE A 51 -2.92 8.72 1.61
CA ILE A 51 -2.69 9.80 0.65
C ILE A 51 -3.76 10.86 0.89
N THR A 52 -3.34 12.03 1.37
CA THR A 52 -4.23 13.18 1.60
C THR A 52 -4.15 14.17 0.44
N VAL A 53 -2.94 14.41 -0.06
CA VAL A 53 -2.63 15.26 -1.22
C VAL A 53 -1.58 14.55 -2.09
N LEU A 54 -1.56 14.82 -3.39
CA LEU A 54 -0.69 14.10 -4.33
C LEU A 54 0.76 14.56 -4.26
N GLU A 55 0.97 15.79 -3.80
CA GLU A 55 2.26 16.45 -3.67
C GLU A 55 3.13 15.78 -2.60
N ASP A 56 2.50 15.24 -1.56
CA ASP A 56 3.18 14.52 -0.46
C ASP A 56 3.54 13.08 -0.84
N VAL A 57 3.11 12.60 -2.01
CA VAL A 57 3.38 11.23 -2.44
C VAL A 57 4.80 11.13 -2.98
N ASN A 58 5.66 10.44 -2.25
CA ASN A 58 6.92 9.95 -2.80
C ASN A 58 6.63 8.85 -3.85
N LYS A 59 6.58 9.25 -5.12
CA LYS A 59 6.22 8.37 -6.25
C LYS A 59 7.16 7.17 -6.38
N GLU A 60 8.46 7.38 -6.19
CA GLU A 60 9.45 6.31 -6.32
C GLU A 60 9.30 5.27 -5.20
N ALA A 61 9.14 5.73 -3.96
CA ALA A 61 8.88 4.87 -2.81
C ALA A 61 7.62 4.03 -3.02
N LEU A 62 6.53 4.67 -3.46
CA LEU A 62 5.25 4.02 -3.70
C LEU A 62 5.34 2.98 -4.84
N GLN A 63 5.99 3.32 -5.94
CA GLN A 63 6.22 2.40 -7.07
C GLN A 63 7.04 1.18 -6.64
N ASN A 64 8.11 1.39 -5.88
CA ASN A 64 8.93 0.30 -5.36
C ASN A 64 8.14 -0.60 -4.41
N LEU A 65 7.30 -0.01 -3.57
CA LEU A 65 6.41 -0.74 -2.67
C LEU A 65 5.39 -1.59 -3.44
N ILE A 66 4.77 -1.04 -4.49
CA ILE A 66 3.84 -1.76 -5.37
C ILE A 66 4.54 -2.95 -6.06
N LYS A 67 5.73 -2.73 -6.62
CA LYS A 67 6.52 -3.81 -7.25
C LYS A 67 6.80 -4.95 -6.27
N LYS A 68 7.21 -4.62 -5.03
CA LYS A 68 7.42 -5.60 -3.95
C LYS A 68 6.13 -6.33 -3.56
N ALA A 69 5.00 -5.62 -3.49
CA ALA A 69 3.71 -6.26 -3.19
C ALA A 69 3.32 -7.30 -4.25
N MET A 70 3.65 -7.06 -5.53
CA MET A 70 3.40 -8.01 -6.62
C MET A 70 4.24 -9.29 -6.52
N THR A 71 5.36 -9.30 -5.79
CA THR A 71 6.20 -10.50 -5.61
C THR A 71 5.77 -11.36 -4.42
N LEU A 72 4.89 -10.85 -3.55
CA LEU A 72 4.41 -11.58 -2.37
C LEU A 72 3.21 -12.47 -2.74
N GLN A 73 3.46 -13.77 -2.94
CA GLN A 73 2.44 -14.81 -3.23
C GLN A 73 1.82 -15.44 -1.99
#